data_AF-A0A1H2DVC6-F1
#
_entry.id   AF-A0A1H2DVC6-F1
#
_cell.length_a   1.000
_cell.length_b   1.000
_cell.length_c   1.000
_cell.angle_alpha   90.00
_cell.angle_beta   90.00
_cell.angle_gamma   90.00
#
_symmetry.space_group_name_H-M   'P 1'
#
loop_
_entity.id
_entity.type
_entity.pdbx_description
1 polymer ?
#
loop_
_entity_poly.entity_id
_entity_poly.type
_entity_poly.pdbx_seq_one_letter_code
_entity_poly.pdbx_strand_id
1 'polypeptide(L)'
;MVTPRFLRALRLRRQSFTLVELLIVMTIIGILAALTLGGATYAQKKAKISRAQGEIQALATALERYKIDNGIYPETELINTGGDGYTGTADPDTVYKDNAEVLFSSLSGGKENFNDVGVPTSPVYFEFRANMVSKNTSGKSFVADPFGHPYGFTTDSNAFFNTGFVDLWSTSGQDGQGSKTNVLQWATNWKQ
;
A
#
# COMPACT_ATOMS: atom_id res chain seq x y z
N MET A 1 75.48 16.74 42.94
CA MET A 1 75.59 15.38 42.36
C MET A 1 74.20 14.90 42.02
N VAL A 2 73.77 15.04 40.75
CA VAL A 2 72.46 14.56 40.27
C VAL A 2 72.68 13.97 38.88
N THR A 3 72.42 12.68 38.71
CA THR A 3 72.52 11.96 37.43
C THR A 3 71.17 11.95 36.73
N PRO A 4 71.06 12.34 35.45
CA PRO A 4 69.80 12.22 34.72
C PRO A 4 69.62 10.78 34.24
N ARG A 5 68.50 10.15 34.62
CA ARG A 5 68.06 8.87 34.10
C ARG A 5 67.37 9.08 32.74
N PHE A 6 67.96 8.54 31.68
CA PHE A 6 67.33 8.46 30.36
C PHE A 6 66.10 7.55 30.42
N LEU A 7 64.91 8.13 30.30
CA LEU A 7 63.67 7.38 30.05
C LEU A 7 63.67 6.94 28.57
N ARG A 8 63.79 5.64 28.33
CA ARG A 8 63.60 5.05 27.00
C ARG A 8 62.13 5.19 26.60
N ALA A 9 61.87 6.00 25.58
CA ALA A 9 60.56 6.04 24.92
C ALA A 9 60.29 4.70 24.23
N LEU A 10 59.24 4.00 24.66
CA LEU A 10 58.73 2.81 23.97
C LEU A 10 58.17 3.23 22.62
N ARG A 11 58.89 2.89 21.54
CA ARG A 11 58.46 3.13 20.16
C ARG A 11 57.27 2.21 19.87
N LEU A 12 56.05 2.75 19.94
CA LEU A 12 54.86 2.10 19.41
C LEU A 12 55.11 1.83 17.92
N ARG A 13 55.25 0.55 17.54
CA ARG A 13 55.40 0.15 16.13
C ARG A 13 54.15 0.61 15.38
N ARG A 14 54.34 1.47 14.37
CA ARG A 14 53.29 1.75 13.38
C ARG A 14 53.01 0.44 12.63
N GLN A 15 51.79 -0.05 12.73
CA GLN A 15 51.33 -1.17 11.92
C GLN A 15 51.05 -0.63 10.50
N SER A 16 51.70 -1.23 9.51
CA SER A 16 51.46 -0.96 8.10
C SER A 16 50.36 -1.91 7.62
N PHE A 17 49.31 -1.37 7.02
CA PHE A 17 48.22 -2.16 6.43
C PHE A 17 48.72 -2.94 5.22
N THR A 18 48.34 -4.21 5.08
CA THR A 18 48.67 -5.01 3.88
C THR A 18 47.61 -4.84 2.80
N LEU A 19 48.00 -4.93 1.53
CA LEU A 19 47.04 -4.93 0.40
C LEU A 19 46.07 -6.11 0.48
N VAL A 20 46.53 -7.24 1.04
CA VAL A 20 45.72 -8.45 1.20
C VAL A 20 44.62 -8.24 2.26
N GLU A 21 44.91 -7.54 3.36
CA GLU A 21 43.88 -7.16 4.34
C GLU A 21 42.79 -6.30 3.72
N LEU A 22 43.15 -5.31 2.90
CA LEU A 22 42.17 -4.49 2.20
C LEU A 22 41.35 -5.32 1.19
N LEU A 23 41.99 -6.26 0.50
CA LEU A 23 41.36 -7.13 -0.49
C LEU A 23 40.30 -8.06 0.13
N ILE A 24 40.60 -8.62 1.30
CA ILE A 24 39.65 -9.46 2.04
C ILE A 24 38.48 -8.62 2.55
N VAL A 25 38.73 -7.38 3.01
CA VAL A 25 37.66 -6.50 3.50
C VAL A 25 36.67 -6.14 2.39
N MET A 26 37.17 -5.74 1.21
CA MET A 26 36.28 -5.39 0.09
C MET A 26 35.49 -6.59 -0.43
N THR A 27 36.07 -7.79 -0.40
CA THR A 27 35.35 -9.02 -0.79
C THR A 27 34.26 -9.38 0.21
N ILE A 28 34.53 -9.28 1.52
CA ILE A 28 33.49 -9.50 2.54
C ILE A 28 32.37 -8.46 2.42
N ILE A 29 32.69 -7.18 2.26
CA ILE A 29 31.69 -6.12 2.07
C ILE A 29 30.88 -6.37 0.79
N GLY A 30 31.51 -6.81 -0.31
CA GLY A 30 30.81 -7.15 -1.55
C GLY A 30 29.80 -8.30 -1.38
N ILE A 31 30.17 -9.35 -0.64
CA ILE A 31 29.28 -10.47 -0.34
C ILE A 31 28.11 -10.04 0.54
N LEU A 32 28.38 -9.26 1.61
CA LEU A 32 27.33 -8.75 2.50
C LEU A 32 26.38 -7.79 1.78
N ALA A 33 26.90 -6.92 0.90
CA ALA A 33 26.09 -6.02 0.08
C ALA A 33 25.17 -6.80 -0.86
N ALA A 34 25.64 -7.88 -1.48
CA ALA A 34 24.82 -8.72 -2.35
C ALA A 34 23.65 -9.40 -1.59
N LEU A 35 23.91 -9.91 -0.38
CA LEU A 35 22.88 -10.60 0.42
C LEU A 35 21.82 -9.64 1.00
N THR A 36 22.23 -8.46 1.44
CA THR A 36 21.34 -7.50 2.10
C THR A 36 20.25 -6.96 1.19
N LEU A 37 20.52 -6.78 -0.11
CA LEU A 37 19.55 -6.28 -1.08
C LEU A 37 18.40 -7.27 -1.36
N GLY A 38 18.66 -8.58 -1.28
CA GLY A 38 17.66 -9.61 -1.62
C GLY A 38 16.50 -9.74 -0.61
N GLY A 39 16.75 -9.52 0.68
CA GLY A 39 15.74 -9.69 1.74
C GLY A 39 14.83 -8.47 1.95
N ALA A 40 15.29 -7.28 1.58
CA ALA A 40 14.59 -6.02 1.85
C ALA A 40 13.26 -5.90 1.08
N THR A 41 13.21 -6.40 -0.16
CA THR A 41 12.03 -6.31 -1.04
C THR A 41 10.86 -7.14 -0.52
N TYR A 42 11.12 -8.35 0.00
CA TYR A 42 10.09 -9.20 0.58
C TYR A 42 9.49 -8.60 1.85
N ALA A 43 10.33 -8.07 2.74
CA ALA A 43 9.89 -7.38 3.95
C ALA A 43 9.03 -6.15 3.63
N GLN A 44 9.43 -5.35 2.62
CA GLN A 44 8.65 -4.21 2.14
C GLN A 44 7.29 -4.63 1.56
N LYS A 45 7.24 -5.68 0.72
CA LYS A 45 5.96 -6.20 0.19
C LYS A 45 5.04 -6.64 1.31
N LYS A 46 5.53 -7.41 2.29
CA LYS A 46 4.74 -7.85 3.44
C LYS A 46 4.22 -6.68 4.27
N ALA A 47 5.04 -5.65 4.49
CA ALA A 47 4.62 -4.44 5.20
C ALA A 47 3.51 -3.68 4.45
N LYS A 48 3.61 -3.59 3.12
CA LYS A 48 2.57 -2.98 2.27
C LYS A 48 1.26 -3.76 2.32
N ILE A 49 1.28 -5.10 2.27
CA ILE A 49 0.08 -5.93 2.40
C ILE A 49 -0.57 -5.73 3.77
N SER A 50 0.22 -5.77 4.85
CA SER A 50 -0.28 -5.54 6.20
C SER A 50 -0.92 -4.15 6.35
N ARG A 51 -0.34 -3.13 5.71
CA ARG A 51 -0.91 -1.78 5.67
C ARG A 51 -2.22 -1.77 4.89
N ALA A 52 -2.28 -2.41 3.73
CA ALA A 52 -3.50 -2.48 2.91
C ALA A 52 -4.65 -3.13 3.69
N GLN A 53 -4.37 -4.18 4.46
CA GLN A 53 -5.37 -4.84 5.30
C GLN A 53 -5.89 -3.94 6.43
N GLY A 54 -5.02 -3.13 7.05
CA GLY A 54 -5.44 -2.14 8.05
C GLY A 54 -6.29 -1.02 7.44
N GLU A 55 -5.91 -0.54 6.26
CA GLU A 55 -6.67 0.46 5.49
C GLU A 55 -8.06 -0.08 5.10
N ILE A 56 -8.15 -1.35 4.66
CA ILE A 56 -9.42 -2.01 4.35
C ILE A 56 -10.36 -2.05 5.55
N GLN A 57 -9.86 -2.41 6.74
CA GLN A 57 -10.69 -2.46 7.96
C GLN A 57 -11.21 -1.07 8.35
N ALA A 58 -10.38 -0.05 8.20
CA ALA A 58 -10.75 1.33 8.50
C ALA A 58 -11.81 1.84 7.49
N LEU A 59 -11.64 1.53 6.20
CA LEU A 59 -12.60 1.86 5.16
C LEU A 59 -13.92 1.13 5.35
N ALA A 60 -13.90 -0.17 5.66
CA ALA A 60 -15.11 -0.94 5.96
C ALA A 60 -15.89 -0.31 7.12
N THR A 61 -15.21 0.09 8.20
CA THR A 61 -15.86 0.77 9.33
C THR A 61 -16.47 2.11 8.92
N ALA A 62 -15.81 2.87 8.04
CA ALA A 62 -16.36 4.13 7.54
C ALA A 62 -17.57 3.92 6.62
N LEU A 63 -17.57 2.86 5.82
CA LEU A 63 -18.69 2.48 4.96
C LEU A 63 -19.90 2.03 5.77
N GLU A 64 -19.71 1.31 6.87
CA GLU A 64 -20.81 0.99 7.79
C GLU A 64 -21.45 2.26 8.36
N ARG A 65 -20.65 3.26 8.74
CA ARG A 65 -21.17 4.57 9.18
C ARG A 65 -21.93 5.27 8.07
N TYR A 66 -21.38 5.26 6.85
CA TYR A 66 -22.07 5.81 5.68
C TYR A 66 -23.44 5.14 5.47
N LYS A 67 -23.50 3.81 5.57
CA LYS A 67 -24.76 3.05 5.41
C LYS A 67 -25.76 3.35 6.52
N ILE A 68 -25.31 3.53 7.76
CA ILE A 68 -26.19 3.91 8.88
C ILE A 68 -26.88 5.24 8.59
N ASP A 69 -26.15 6.21 8.04
CA ASP A 69 -26.67 7.56 7.81
C ASP A 69 -27.47 7.67 6.50
N ASN A 70 -27.10 6.93 5.46
CA ASN A 70 -27.72 7.02 4.12
C ASN A 70 -28.67 5.85 3.80
N GLY A 71 -28.72 4.81 4.64
CA GLY A 71 -29.53 3.60 4.46
C GLY A 71 -28.96 2.58 3.46
N ILE A 72 -28.03 3.00 2.61
CA ILE A 72 -27.38 2.17 1.59
C ILE A 72 -25.88 2.46 1.54
N TYR A 73 -25.11 1.51 1.00
CA TYR A 73 -23.70 1.75 0.68
C TYR A 73 -23.58 2.68 -0.54
N PRO A 74 -22.42 3.32 -0.75
CA PRO A 74 -22.15 4.03 -2.00
C PRO A 74 -22.27 3.09 -3.19
N GLU A 75 -22.97 3.49 -4.23
CA GLU A 75 -23.13 2.72 -5.47
C GLU A 75 -22.78 3.62 -6.66
N THR A 76 -22.28 3.02 -7.74
CA THR A 76 -22.12 3.68 -9.04
C THR A 76 -22.87 2.90 -10.10
N GLU A 77 -23.33 3.57 -11.16
CA GLU A 77 -24.06 2.91 -12.25
C GLU A 77 -23.24 1.78 -12.90
N LEU A 78 -21.91 1.85 -12.84
CA LEU A 78 -21.01 0.81 -13.33
C LEU A 78 -21.07 -0.49 -12.48
N ILE A 79 -21.46 -0.41 -11.20
CA ILE A 79 -21.65 -1.57 -10.30
C ILE A 79 -22.91 -2.37 -10.69
N ASN A 80 -23.88 -1.75 -11.35
CA ASN A 80 -25.17 -2.38 -11.70
C ASN A 80 -25.13 -3.30 -12.92
N THR A 81 -23.96 -3.49 -13.56
CA THR A 81 -23.83 -4.37 -14.74
C THR A 81 -23.53 -5.84 -14.38
N GLY A 82 -23.65 -6.21 -13.11
CA GLY A 82 -23.60 -7.61 -12.66
C GLY A 82 -22.18 -8.15 -12.54
N GLY A 83 -21.58 -7.92 -11.38
CA GLY A 83 -20.28 -8.44 -10.98
C GLY A 83 -19.36 -7.34 -10.47
N ASP A 84 -18.27 -7.76 -9.84
CA ASP A 84 -17.09 -6.99 -9.40
C ASP A 84 -16.46 -6.04 -10.44
N GLY A 85 -17.09 -5.82 -11.60
CA GLY A 85 -16.58 -5.11 -12.77
C GLY A 85 -15.45 -5.87 -13.49
N TYR A 86 -14.94 -6.95 -12.91
CA TYR A 86 -13.86 -7.73 -13.46
C TYR A 86 -14.41 -8.76 -14.45
N THR A 87 -14.55 -8.33 -15.70
CA THR A 87 -14.94 -9.17 -16.85
C THR A 87 -13.82 -10.11 -17.33
N GLY A 88 -12.71 -10.23 -16.59
CA GLY A 88 -11.56 -11.07 -16.95
C GLY A 88 -10.78 -10.62 -18.18
N THR A 89 -11.19 -9.51 -18.79
CA THR A 89 -10.65 -9.00 -20.08
C THR A 89 -10.20 -7.54 -19.99
N ALA A 90 -10.67 -6.80 -18.97
CA ALA A 90 -10.25 -5.43 -18.70
C ALA A 90 -9.13 -5.41 -17.64
N ASP A 91 -8.18 -4.49 -17.82
CA ASP A 91 -7.22 -4.13 -16.78
C ASP A 91 -8.00 -3.69 -15.53
N PRO A 92 -7.87 -4.36 -14.38
CA PRO A 92 -8.58 -3.97 -13.17
C PRO A 92 -8.23 -2.55 -12.75
N ASP A 93 -7.09 -2.02 -13.18
CA ASP A 93 -6.67 -0.66 -12.92
C ASP A 93 -7.56 0.38 -13.65
N THR A 94 -8.36 0.03 -14.67
CA THR A 94 -9.34 0.97 -15.26
C THR A 94 -10.72 0.85 -14.62
N VAL A 95 -11.20 -0.37 -14.36
CA VAL A 95 -12.54 -0.59 -13.79
C VAL A 95 -12.59 -0.28 -12.29
N TYR A 96 -11.56 -0.66 -11.53
CA TYR A 96 -11.53 -0.36 -10.10
C TYR A 96 -11.24 1.11 -9.82
N LYS A 97 -10.66 1.87 -10.75
CA LYS A 97 -10.47 3.32 -10.57
C LYS A 97 -11.80 4.02 -10.40
N ASP A 98 -12.77 3.76 -11.26
CA ASP A 98 -14.09 4.39 -11.17
C ASP A 98 -14.79 4.05 -9.83
N ASN A 99 -14.69 2.80 -9.38
CA ASN A 99 -15.23 2.39 -8.07
C ASN A 99 -14.48 3.05 -6.90
N ALA A 100 -13.15 3.15 -7.00
CA ALA A 100 -12.32 3.81 -5.99
C ALA A 100 -12.52 5.33 -5.95
N GLU A 101 -12.91 5.97 -7.05
CA GLU A 101 -13.32 7.39 -7.09
C GLU A 101 -14.64 7.62 -6.35
N VAL A 102 -15.60 6.73 -6.54
CA VAL A 102 -16.90 6.78 -5.84
C VAL A 102 -16.70 6.56 -4.35
N LEU A 103 -15.85 5.60 -3.97
CA LEU A 103 -15.46 5.37 -2.58
C LEU A 103 -14.81 6.61 -1.97
N PHE A 104 -13.88 7.25 -2.70
CA PHE A 104 -13.22 8.46 -2.25
C PHE A 104 -14.22 9.60 -2.03
N SER A 105 -15.04 9.92 -3.02
CA SER A 105 -15.98 11.04 -2.94
C SER A 105 -17.05 10.83 -1.87
N SER A 106 -17.58 9.60 -1.73
CA SER A 106 -18.63 9.29 -0.76
C SER A 106 -18.17 9.36 0.68
N LEU A 107 -16.92 8.98 0.97
CA LEU A 107 -16.38 8.99 2.33
C LEU A 107 -15.71 10.32 2.72
N SER A 108 -15.24 11.10 1.73
CA SER A 108 -14.52 12.37 1.96
C SER A 108 -15.43 13.61 2.04
N GLY A 109 -16.75 13.42 2.07
CA GLY A 109 -17.72 14.53 2.11
C GLY A 109 -17.98 15.17 0.75
N GLY A 110 -17.94 14.37 -0.32
CA GLY A 110 -18.27 14.80 -1.68
C GLY A 110 -17.13 15.48 -2.45
N LYS A 111 -15.88 15.34 -2.00
CA LYS A 111 -14.73 15.90 -2.72
C LYS A 111 -14.45 15.12 -4.01
N GLU A 112 -14.09 15.82 -5.08
CA GLU A 112 -13.62 15.19 -6.31
C GLU A 112 -12.10 15.02 -6.31
N ASN A 113 -11.38 15.89 -5.60
CA ASN A 113 -9.94 15.83 -5.43
C ASN A 113 -9.51 15.89 -3.96
N PHE A 114 -8.41 15.22 -3.64
CA PHE A 114 -7.81 15.22 -2.30
C PHE A 114 -7.56 16.63 -1.75
N ASN A 115 -7.12 17.55 -2.61
CA ASN A 115 -6.74 18.91 -2.23
C ASN A 115 -7.91 19.91 -2.32
N ASP A 116 -9.15 19.46 -2.53
CA ASP A 116 -10.29 20.39 -2.56
C ASP A 116 -10.48 21.03 -1.18
N VAL A 117 -10.47 22.37 -1.17
CA VAL A 117 -10.53 23.21 0.06
C VAL A 117 -11.95 23.77 0.32
N GLY A 118 -12.96 23.21 -0.35
CA GLY A 118 -14.36 23.60 -0.15
C GLY A 118 -14.97 23.06 1.14
N VAL A 119 -16.06 23.69 1.60
CA VAL A 119 -16.92 23.11 2.63
C VAL A 119 -17.46 21.77 2.10
N PRO A 120 -17.36 20.68 2.87
CA PRO A 120 -17.86 19.39 2.43
C PRO A 120 -19.36 19.48 2.14
N THR A 121 -19.78 18.93 1.00
CA THR A 121 -21.18 18.93 0.56
C THR A 121 -21.99 17.82 1.23
N SER A 122 -21.30 16.84 1.81
CA SER A 122 -21.86 15.70 2.54
C SER A 122 -21.08 15.45 3.83
N PRO A 123 -21.63 14.69 4.81
CA PRO A 123 -20.88 14.29 5.99
C PRO A 123 -19.57 13.57 5.62
N VAL A 124 -18.51 13.82 6.39
CA VAL A 124 -17.22 13.17 6.20
C VAL A 124 -17.16 11.93 7.09
N TYR A 125 -17.03 10.76 6.46
CA TYR A 125 -16.97 9.46 7.15
C TYR A 125 -15.54 8.95 7.30
N PHE A 126 -14.63 9.38 6.42
CA PHE A 126 -13.24 9.00 6.43
C PHE A 126 -12.33 10.15 5.98
N GLU A 127 -11.27 10.40 6.75
CA GLU A 127 -10.23 11.35 6.36
C GLU A 127 -9.08 10.61 5.69
N PHE A 128 -9.00 10.75 4.36
CA PHE A 128 -7.92 10.15 3.59
C PHE A 128 -6.59 10.84 3.89
N ARG A 129 -5.51 10.08 3.77
CA ARG A 129 -4.15 10.61 3.79
C ARG A 129 -3.63 10.73 2.37
N ALA A 130 -2.67 11.62 2.14
CA ALA A 130 -2.08 11.83 0.82
C ALA A 130 -1.50 10.54 0.20
N ASN A 131 -1.07 9.59 1.04
CA ASN A 131 -0.50 8.29 0.63
C ASN A 131 -1.54 7.16 0.51
N MET A 132 -2.84 7.49 0.55
CA MET A 132 -3.97 6.58 0.32
C MET A 132 -4.77 7.00 -0.92
N VAL A 133 -4.31 8.00 -1.66
CA VAL A 133 -5.06 8.62 -2.76
C VAL A 133 -4.14 8.78 -3.96
N SER A 134 -4.67 8.44 -5.13
CA SER A 134 -4.04 8.69 -6.42
C SER A 134 -5.02 9.42 -7.33
N LYS A 135 -4.57 9.83 -8.52
CA LYS A 135 -5.38 10.61 -9.47
C LYS A 135 -5.57 9.86 -10.78
N ASN A 136 -6.79 9.93 -11.32
CA ASN A 136 -7.08 9.42 -12.66
C ASN A 136 -6.57 10.41 -13.73
N THR A 137 -6.70 10.03 -15.00
CA THR A 137 -6.29 10.87 -16.14
C THR A 137 -7.05 12.20 -16.21
N SER A 138 -8.28 12.23 -15.69
CA SER A 138 -9.12 13.44 -15.60
C SER A 138 -8.80 14.33 -14.39
N GLY A 139 -7.85 13.92 -13.53
CA GLY A 139 -7.42 14.65 -12.34
C GLY A 139 -8.17 14.28 -11.05
N LYS A 140 -9.29 13.54 -11.14
CA LYS A 140 -10.10 13.12 -9.99
C LYS A 140 -9.35 12.16 -9.10
N SER A 141 -9.61 12.25 -7.80
CA SER A 141 -8.94 11.44 -6.78
C SER A 141 -9.67 10.13 -6.50
N PHE A 142 -8.90 9.06 -6.38
CA PHE A 142 -9.40 7.72 -6.05
C PHE A 142 -8.58 7.08 -4.93
N VAL A 143 -9.21 6.19 -4.17
CA VAL A 143 -8.52 5.49 -3.09
C VAL A 143 -7.55 4.46 -3.67
N ALA A 144 -6.27 4.60 -3.33
CA ALA A 144 -5.21 3.73 -3.83
C ALA A 144 -4.55 2.97 -2.68
N ASP A 145 -4.17 1.73 -2.95
CA ASP A 145 -3.45 0.86 -2.04
C ASP A 145 -1.96 1.27 -1.94
N PRO A 146 -1.19 0.69 -0.99
CA PRO A 146 0.24 0.98 -0.85
C PRO A 146 1.12 0.59 -2.05
N PHE A 147 0.55 -0.09 -3.05
CA PHE A 147 1.20 -0.45 -4.31
C PHE A 147 0.89 0.56 -5.42
N GLY A 148 -0.08 1.45 -5.22
CA GLY A 148 -0.51 2.48 -6.16
C GLY A 148 -1.70 2.08 -7.04
N HIS A 149 -2.28 0.91 -6.77
CA HIS A 149 -3.45 0.39 -7.48
C HIS A 149 -4.74 0.84 -6.79
N PRO A 150 -5.85 1.02 -7.51
CA PRO A 150 -7.14 1.32 -6.91
C PRO A 150 -7.62 0.18 -6.00
N TYR A 151 -8.31 0.53 -4.92
CA TYR A 151 -9.08 -0.45 -4.15
C TYR A 151 -10.30 -0.93 -4.93
N GLY A 152 -10.54 -2.24 -4.91
CA GLY A 152 -11.80 -2.81 -5.35
C GLY A 152 -12.86 -2.72 -4.24
N PHE A 153 -14.08 -2.43 -4.65
CA PHE A 153 -15.25 -2.30 -3.79
C PHE A 153 -16.47 -2.80 -4.56
N THR A 154 -17.32 -3.57 -3.88
CA THR A 154 -18.63 -3.94 -4.40
C THR A 154 -19.67 -4.05 -3.29
N THR A 155 -20.91 -3.74 -3.64
CA THR A 155 -22.10 -3.92 -2.81
C THR A 155 -23.02 -5.00 -3.40
N ASP A 156 -22.63 -5.60 -4.52
CA ASP A 156 -23.46 -6.53 -5.26
C ASP A 156 -23.65 -7.85 -4.48
N SER A 157 -24.91 -8.27 -4.37
CA SER A 157 -25.30 -9.48 -3.65
C SER A 157 -25.07 -10.77 -4.44
N ASN A 158 -24.07 -10.82 -5.33
CA ASN A 158 -23.77 -12.01 -6.10
C ASN A 158 -23.14 -13.10 -5.20
N ALA A 159 -23.46 -14.37 -5.48
CA ALA A 159 -23.23 -15.53 -4.59
C ALA A 159 -21.77 -15.84 -4.18
N PHE A 160 -20.80 -15.03 -4.60
CA PHE A 160 -19.38 -15.14 -4.25
C PHE A 160 -18.93 -14.12 -3.18
N PHE A 161 -19.84 -13.22 -2.80
CA PHE A 161 -19.60 -12.04 -1.98
C PHE A 161 -20.52 -12.01 -0.76
N ASN A 162 -20.11 -11.33 0.31
CA ASN A 162 -20.78 -11.37 1.60
C ASN A 162 -22.17 -10.74 1.52
N THR A 163 -23.20 -11.49 1.88
CA THR A 163 -24.58 -10.96 1.85
C THR A 163 -24.82 -10.01 3.02
N GLY A 164 -25.00 -8.73 2.73
CA GLY A 164 -25.38 -7.69 3.71
C GLY A 164 -24.24 -6.78 4.19
N PHE A 165 -22.99 -7.10 3.84
CA PHE A 165 -21.81 -6.30 4.13
C PHE A 165 -21.14 -5.86 2.84
N VAL A 166 -20.38 -4.76 2.89
CA VAL A 166 -19.53 -4.38 1.77
C VAL A 166 -18.40 -5.38 1.60
N ASP A 167 -18.04 -5.69 0.35
CA ASP A 167 -16.80 -6.38 0.04
C ASP A 167 -15.75 -5.40 -0.51
N LEU A 168 -14.56 -5.42 0.11
CA LEU A 168 -13.45 -4.52 -0.17
C LEU A 168 -12.14 -5.30 -0.34
N TRP A 169 -11.39 -5.01 -1.40
CA TRP A 169 -10.13 -5.72 -1.68
C TRP A 169 -9.04 -4.86 -2.31
N SER A 170 -7.78 -5.28 -2.15
CA SER A 170 -6.61 -4.79 -2.87
C SER A 170 -5.93 -5.95 -3.59
N THR A 171 -5.42 -5.69 -4.80
CA THR A 171 -4.67 -6.66 -5.61
C THR A 171 -3.26 -6.95 -5.07
N SER A 172 -2.84 -6.29 -3.98
CA SER A 172 -1.55 -6.52 -3.31
C SER A 172 -0.33 -6.37 -4.24
N GLY A 173 -0.41 -5.45 -5.20
CA GLY A 173 0.67 -5.19 -6.17
C GLY A 173 0.78 -6.21 -7.29
N GLN A 174 -0.30 -6.96 -7.58
CA GLN A 174 -0.43 -7.72 -8.81
C GLN A 174 -0.98 -6.78 -9.89
N ASP A 175 -0.37 -6.83 -11.08
CA ASP A 175 -0.63 -6.04 -12.29
C ASP A 175 -2.01 -6.30 -12.92
N GLY A 176 -2.88 -7.04 -12.24
CA GLY A 176 -4.28 -7.11 -12.60
C GLY A 176 -4.63 -7.88 -13.87
N GLN A 177 -3.65 -8.09 -14.75
CA GLN A 177 -3.71 -8.93 -15.95
C GLN A 177 -3.75 -10.43 -15.63
N GLY A 178 -3.47 -10.80 -14.38
CA GLY A 178 -3.76 -12.13 -13.88
C GLY A 178 -5.26 -12.31 -13.71
N SER A 179 -5.86 -13.14 -14.57
CA SER A 179 -7.16 -13.79 -14.40
C SER A 179 -7.46 -14.11 -12.92
N LYS A 180 -8.75 -14.27 -12.56
CA LYS A 180 -9.28 -14.56 -11.19
C LYS A 180 -8.67 -15.79 -10.48
N THR A 181 -7.54 -16.33 -10.94
CA THR A 181 -6.76 -17.47 -10.46
C THR A 181 -5.79 -17.17 -9.31
N ASN A 182 -5.56 -15.91 -8.91
CA ASN A 182 -4.59 -15.57 -7.83
C ASN A 182 -5.18 -14.78 -6.64
N VAL A 183 -6.49 -14.95 -6.39
CA VAL A 183 -7.26 -14.29 -5.31
C VAL A 183 -6.64 -14.55 -3.94
N LEU A 184 -5.96 -15.68 -3.74
CA LEU A 184 -5.28 -16.07 -2.50
C LEU A 184 -4.18 -15.11 -1.99
N GLN A 185 -3.75 -14.15 -2.82
CA GLN A 185 -2.75 -13.15 -2.45
C GLN A 185 -3.33 -11.75 -2.18
N TRP A 186 -4.63 -11.56 -2.39
CA TRP A 186 -5.30 -10.28 -2.19
C TRP A 186 -5.48 -9.99 -0.70
N ALA A 187 -5.45 -8.71 -0.35
CA ALA A 187 -5.92 -8.26 0.95
C ALA A 187 -7.43 -8.02 0.84
N THR A 188 -8.23 -8.70 1.65
CA THR A 188 -9.70 -8.65 1.62
C THR A 188 -10.27 -8.43 3.03
N ASN A 189 -11.52 -7.95 3.12
CA ASN A 189 -12.26 -7.90 4.39
C ASN A 189 -13.08 -9.17 4.69
N TRP A 190 -13.30 -10.05 3.73
CA TRP A 190 -13.87 -11.39 3.95
C TRP A 190 -12.78 -12.45 4.12
N LYS A 191 -13.12 -13.55 4.81
CA LYS A 191 -12.26 -14.74 4.88
C LYS A 191 -12.31 -15.48 3.55
N GLN A 192 -11.14 -15.77 2.99
CA GLN A 192 -10.96 -16.65 1.83
C GLN A 192 -11.04 -18.13 2.22
#